data_AF-A0A8T5Q3T5-F1
#
_entry.id   AF-A0A8T5Q3T5-F1
#
_cell.length_a   1.000
_cell.length_b   1.000
_cell.length_c   1.000
_cell.angle_alpha   90.00
_cell.angle_beta   90.00
_cell.angle_gamma   90.00
#
_symmetry.space_group_name_H-M   'P 1'
#
loop_
_entity.id
_entity.type
_entity.pdbx_description
1 polymer ?
#
loop_
_entity_poly.entity_id
_entity_poly.type
_entity_poly.pdbx_seq_one_letter_code
_entity_poly.pdbx_strand_id
1 'polypeptide(L)'
;MCKEYYKKVDRSMMDWGLTIPKKFCKDFQGGLPVRLGTSREINIIWDKKSYFAKLWHINRKKANPVFQLRWDSNKDLLKKIRKTFIQSYVILKSKKELFDIDKKERKHFRTNLDSGQQEVLILRPKNSCQIEFEVFIRIENEWNTLFQRLAEENVFGWIFDKEDKQYLVQRSTNWIKVKEFAKHANALNVIYYLANTRDKLLYIGKAENLGKRVKPGRRHQNMPENWDLFKYDIIRPEFSNILKRIEDHTIRSFASVLKNNKGYPSLNLTNYKLVNSNWEKL
;
A
#
# COMPACT_ATOMS: atom_id res chain seq x y z
N MET A 1 -8.27 -18.78 32.49
CA MET A 1 -8.64 -18.62 31.07
C MET A 1 -8.50 -17.15 30.69
N CYS A 2 -7.75 -16.82 29.65
CA CYS A 2 -7.55 -15.43 29.22
C CYS A 2 -8.86 -14.87 28.65
N LYS A 3 -9.21 -13.64 29.03
CA LYS A 3 -10.44 -12.99 28.53
C LYS A 3 -10.30 -12.59 27.07
N GLU A 4 -11.33 -12.88 26.28
CA GLU A 4 -11.46 -12.39 24.91
C GLU A 4 -11.77 -10.88 24.90
N TYR A 5 -11.17 -10.16 23.96
CA TYR A 5 -11.42 -8.75 23.78
C TYR A 5 -12.08 -8.46 22.42
N TYR A 6 -13.32 -8.00 22.48
CA TYR A 6 -14.10 -7.55 21.33
C TYR A 6 -13.75 -6.09 21.03
N LYS A 7 -12.96 -5.89 19.99
CA LYS A 7 -12.49 -4.58 19.57
C LYS A 7 -13.28 -4.11 18.36
N LYS A 8 -14.02 -3.02 18.55
CA LYS A 8 -14.59 -2.22 17.46
C LYS A 8 -13.46 -1.72 16.55
N VAL A 9 -13.62 -1.94 15.25
CA VAL A 9 -12.68 -1.45 14.24
C VAL A 9 -12.68 0.07 14.26
N ASP A 10 -11.49 0.64 14.38
CA ASP A 10 -11.29 2.08 14.39
C ASP A 10 -10.02 2.48 13.61
N ARG A 11 -9.78 3.78 13.53
CA ARG A 11 -8.65 4.33 12.79
C ARG A 11 -7.29 3.81 13.30
N SER A 12 -7.12 3.65 14.61
CA SER A 12 -5.84 3.20 15.15
C SER A 12 -5.46 1.83 14.61
N MET A 13 -6.44 0.94 14.43
CA MET A 13 -6.19 -0.39 13.88
C MET A 13 -5.77 -0.38 12.41
N MET A 14 -6.24 0.63 11.66
CA MET A 14 -5.93 0.83 10.24
C MET A 14 -4.57 1.48 10.02
N ASP A 15 -4.01 2.11 11.05
CA ASP A 15 -2.78 2.90 10.97
C ASP A 15 -1.60 2.21 11.68
N TRP A 16 -1.80 1.71 12.91
CA TRP A 16 -0.68 1.20 13.73
C TRP A 16 -0.99 0.10 14.74
N GLY A 17 -2.22 -0.04 15.24
CA GLY A 17 -2.46 -0.93 16.38
C GLY A 17 -3.70 -0.60 17.20
N LEU A 18 -3.66 -0.93 18.49
CA LEU A 18 -4.67 -0.52 19.46
C LEU A 18 -4.07 -0.30 20.86
N THR A 19 -4.80 0.47 21.68
CA THR A 19 -4.55 0.53 23.13
C THR A 19 -5.41 -0.50 23.84
N ILE A 20 -4.79 -1.31 24.70
CA ILE A 20 -5.45 -2.37 25.46
C ILE A 20 -6.15 -1.75 26.67
N PRO A 21 -7.46 -1.99 26.88
CA PRO A 21 -8.14 -1.52 28.08
C PRO A 21 -7.56 -2.16 29.35
N LYS A 22 -7.48 -1.39 30.44
CA LYS A 22 -6.88 -1.83 31.72
C LYS A 22 -7.35 -3.22 32.18
N LYS A 23 -8.63 -3.53 32.01
CA LYS A 23 -9.25 -4.81 32.41
C LYS A 23 -8.72 -6.04 31.67
N PHE A 24 -8.07 -5.87 30.52
CA PHE A 24 -7.49 -6.96 29.71
C PHE A 24 -5.95 -6.99 29.77
N CYS A 25 -5.28 -6.04 30.44
CA CYS A 25 -3.82 -5.96 30.42
C CYS A 25 -3.14 -7.20 30.99
N LYS A 26 -3.74 -7.87 31.99
CA LYS A 26 -3.19 -9.11 32.55
C LYS A 26 -3.26 -10.26 31.54
N ASP A 27 -4.38 -10.38 30.83
CA ASP A 27 -4.60 -11.41 29.81
C ASP A 27 -3.60 -11.27 28.65
N PHE A 28 -3.42 -10.06 28.14
CA PHE A 28 -2.49 -9.77 27.04
C PHE A 28 -1.01 -9.93 27.44
N GLN A 29 -0.67 -9.77 28.71
CA GLN A 29 0.68 -10.05 29.20
C GLN A 29 0.95 -11.56 29.30
N GLY A 30 -0.08 -12.39 29.48
CA GLY A 30 0.05 -13.85 29.46
C GLY A 30 1.02 -14.39 30.52
N GLY A 31 1.05 -13.78 31.71
CA GLY A 31 1.92 -14.18 32.82
C GLY A 31 3.34 -13.61 32.78
N LEU A 32 3.79 -13.06 31.65
CA LEU A 32 5.10 -12.41 31.53
C LEU A 32 4.90 -10.88 31.45
N PRO A 33 5.34 -10.09 32.45
CA PRO A 33 5.15 -8.65 32.42
C PRO A 33 6.05 -7.97 31.37
N VAL A 34 5.57 -6.85 30.81
CA VAL A 34 6.39 -5.96 29.96
C VAL A 34 6.78 -4.74 30.77
N ARG A 35 8.10 -4.50 30.92
CA ARG A 35 8.62 -3.37 31.70
C ARG A 35 8.21 -2.05 31.07
N LEU A 36 7.96 -1.03 31.90
CA LEU A 36 7.62 0.31 31.43
C LEU A 36 8.69 0.84 30.48
N GLY A 37 8.28 1.41 29.35
CA GLY A 37 9.17 1.92 28.30
C GLY A 37 9.73 0.85 27.37
N THR A 38 9.43 -0.43 27.59
CA THR A 38 9.90 -1.55 26.75
C THR A 38 8.76 -2.16 25.93
N SER A 39 9.14 -3.09 25.05
CA SER A 39 8.21 -3.87 24.25
C SER A 39 8.61 -5.34 24.25
N ARG A 40 7.63 -6.21 23.98
CA ARG A 40 7.84 -7.63 23.73
C ARG A 40 7.29 -7.99 22.36
N GLU A 41 8.01 -8.83 21.65
CA GLU A 41 7.57 -9.41 20.38
C GLU A 41 6.48 -10.46 20.62
N ILE A 42 5.45 -10.40 19.78
CA ILE A 42 4.35 -11.34 19.82
C ILE A 42 3.90 -11.68 18.39
N ASN A 43 3.32 -12.86 18.25
CA ASN A 43 2.74 -13.33 16.99
C ASN A 43 1.22 -13.21 17.04
N ILE A 44 0.65 -12.55 16.05
CA ILE A 44 -0.78 -12.55 15.78
C ILE A 44 -1.07 -13.69 14.81
N ILE A 45 -1.90 -14.64 15.21
CA ILE A 45 -2.39 -15.70 14.32
C ILE A 45 -3.74 -15.28 13.76
N TRP A 46 -3.86 -15.27 12.43
CA TRP A 46 -5.10 -14.99 11.75
C TRP A 46 -5.21 -15.84 10.48
N ASP A 47 -6.28 -16.64 10.38
CA ASP A 47 -6.51 -17.60 9.28
C ASP A 47 -5.30 -18.53 9.06
N LYS A 48 -4.77 -19.07 10.17
CA LYS A 48 -3.59 -19.95 10.20
C LYS A 48 -2.27 -19.30 9.73
N LYS A 49 -2.26 -18.02 9.34
CA LYS A 49 -1.03 -17.27 9.06
C LYS A 49 -0.56 -16.52 10.31
N SER A 50 0.74 -16.53 10.54
CA SER A 50 1.39 -15.79 11.64
C SER A 50 1.86 -14.42 11.16
N TYR A 51 1.64 -13.41 11.99
CA TYR A 51 2.03 -12.02 11.74
C TYR A 51 2.77 -11.46 12.94
N PHE A 52 3.95 -10.90 12.69
CA PHE A 52 4.72 -10.20 13.71
C PHE A 52 4.00 -8.94 14.23
N ALA A 53 4.02 -8.75 15.55
CA ALA A 53 3.54 -7.55 16.25
C ALA A 53 4.33 -7.33 17.55
N LYS A 54 4.09 -6.20 18.21
CA LYS A 54 4.73 -5.84 19.49
C LYS A 54 3.71 -5.44 20.54
N LEU A 55 3.87 -5.97 21.75
CA LEU A 55 3.18 -5.49 22.95
C LEU A 55 4.07 -4.47 23.66
N TRP A 56 3.64 -3.21 23.68
CA TRP A 56 4.36 -2.09 24.29
C TRP A 56 3.75 -1.71 25.64
N HIS A 57 4.60 -1.37 26.61
CA HIS A 57 4.17 -0.69 27.84
C HIS A 57 4.64 0.77 27.78
N ILE A 58 3.77 1.65 27.32
CA ILE A 58 4.12 3.02 26.98
C ILE A 58 4.02 3.93 28.21
N ASN A 59 5.10 4.65 28.48
CA ASN A 59 5.12 5.75 29.43
C ASN A 59 4.54 7.01 28.79
N ARG A 60 3.54 7.65 29.43
CA ARG A 60 2.89 8.86 28.92
C ARG A 60 3.18 10.03 29.86
N LYS A 61 3.69 11.14 29.32
CA LYS A 61 4.12 12.31 30.12
C LYS A 61 3.05 12.93 31.02
N LYS A 62 1.77 12.86 30.63
CA LYS A 62 0.63 13.51 31.32
C LYS A 62 -0.54 12.55 31.61
N ALA A 63 -0.30 11.24 31.57
CA ALA A 63 -1.35 10.24 31.75
C ALA A 63 -0.77 8.94 32.29
N ASN A 64 -1.64 8.08 32.82
CA ASN A 64 -1.24 6.74 33.24
C ASN A 64 -0.60 5.97 32.08
N PRO A 65 0.44 5.15 32.36
CA PRO A 65 0.98 4.21 31.38
C PRO A 65 -0.10 3.30 30.80
N VAL A 66 0.09 2.93 29.54
CA VAL A 66 -0.86 2.08 28.81
C VAL A 66 -0.15 0.97 28.08
N PHE A 67 -0.84 -0.15 27.92
CA PHE A 67 -0.40 -1.21 27.03
C PHE A 67 -0.93 -0.96 25.62
N GLN A 68 -0.06 -1.09 24.62
CA GLN A 68 -0.43 -1.02 23.21
C GLN A 68 -0.03 -2.28 22.48
N LEU A 69 -0.96 -2.83 21.70
CA LEU A 69 -0.66 -3.85 20.71
C LEU A 69 -0.39 -3.13 19.38
N ARG A 70 0.81 -3.28 18.83
CA ARG A 70 1.30 -2.55 17.66
C ARG A 70 1.71 -3.47 16.53
N TRP A 71 1.33 -3.13 15.31
CA TRP A 71 1.65 -3.85 14.07
C TRP A 71 1.99 -2.90 12.92
N ASP A 72 2.33 -1.64 13.21
CA ASP A 72 2.73 -0.63 12.22
C ASP A 72 3.92 -1.06 11.35
N SER A 73 4.84 -1.85 11.89
CA SER A 73 5.96 -2.41 11.13
C SER A 73 5.58 -3.58 10.22
N ASN A 74 4.38 -4.15 10.35
CA ASN A 74 3.93 -5.31 9.59
C ASN A 74 2.94 -4.90 8.50
N LYS A 75 3.49 -4.54 7.33
CA LYS A 75 2.70 -4.12 6.15
C LYS A 75 1.71 -5.19 5.69
N ASP A 76 2.05 -6.47 5.83
CA ASP A 76 1.22 -7.61 5.46
C ASP A 76 -0.05 -7.71 6.34
N LEU A 77 0.12 -7.59 7.65
CA LEU A 77 -1.01 -7.59 8.59
C LEU A 77 -1.88 -6.35 8.39
N LEU A 78 -1.26 -5.19 8.19
CA LEU A 78 -1.96 -3.94 7.95
C LEU A 78 -2.81 -4.03 6.66
N LYS A 79 -2.25 -4.58 5.59
CA LYS A 79 -2.97 -4.84 4.34
C LYS A 79 -4.14 -5.82 4.56
N LYS A 80 -3.93 -6.86 5.36
CA LYS A 80 -4.99 -7.82 5.70
C LYS A 80 -6.13 -7.15 6.48
N ILE A 81 -5.84 -6.39 7.54
CA ILE A 81 -6.85 -5.66 8.33
C ILE A 81 -7.68 -4.74 7.42
N ARG A 82 -7.00 -3.93 6.58
CA ARG A 82 -7.65 -2.98 5.67
C ARG A 82 -8.52 -3.68 4.62
N LYS A 83 -8.07 -4.81 4.08
CA LYS A 83 -8.82 -5.59 3.09
C LYS A 83 -10.03 -6.30 3.69
N THR A 84 -9.88 -6.85 4.90
CA THR A 84 -10.97 -7.52 5.61
C THR A 84 -12.07 -6.54 6.00
N PHE A 85 -11.69 -5.40 6.57
CA PHE A 85 -12.62 -4.36 7.05
C PHE A 85 -12.66 -3.17 6.10
N ILE A 86 -12.86 -3.45 4.82
CA ILE A 86 -12.71 -2.46 3.76
C ILE A 86 -13.71 -1.31 3.87
N GLN A 87 -14.94 -1.60 4.32
CA GLN A 87 -15.98 -0.60 4.53
C GLN A 87 -15.56 0.39 5.62
N SER A 88 -15.11 -0.12 6.78
CA SER A 88 -14.56 0.73 7.83
C SER A 88 -13.34 1.51 7.34
N TYR A 89 -12.44 0.88 6.57
CA TYR A 89 -11.26 1.56 6.05
C TYR A 89 -11.61 2.78 5.19
N VAL A 90 -12.53 2.63 4.24
CA VAL A 90 -12.98 3.73 3.38
C VAL A 90 -13.64 4.83 4.20
N ILE A 91 -14.60 4.48 5.06
CA ILE A 91 -15.31 5.47 5.88
C ILE A 91 -14.35 6.24 6.79
N LEU A 92 -13.43 5.54 7.46
CA LEU A 92 -12.46 6.14 8.38
C LEU A 92 -11.49 7.07 7.66
N LYS A 93 -11.04 6.69 6.45
CA LYS A 93 -10.16 7.52 5.62
C LYS A 93 -10.90 8.75 5.07
N SER A 94 -12.09 8.58 4.52
CA SER A 94 -12.90 9.70 4.01
C SER A 94 -13.27 10.69 5.11
N LYS A 95 -13.67 10.19 6.30
CA LYS A 95 -13.95 11.06 7.46
C LYS A 95 -12.71 11.82 7.89
N LYS A 96 -11.54 11.17 8.00
CA LYS A 96 -10.28 11.86 8.34
C LYS A 96 -10.06 13.07 7.44
N GLU A 97 -10.23 12.92 6.12
CA GLU A 97 -10.02 14.05 5.22
C GLU A 97 -11.01 15.19 5.41
N LEU A 98 -12.29 14.87 5.59
CA LEU A 98 -13.31 15.88 5.86
C LEU A 98 -12.98 16.65 7.16
N PHE A 99 -12.57 15.95 8.22
CA PHE A 99 -12.18 16.58 9.48
C PHE A 99 -10.86 17.36 9.38
N ASP A 100 -9.87 16.89 8.62
CA ASP A 100 -8.59 17.59 8.45
C ASP A 100 -8.74 18.87 7.59
N ILE A 101 -9.79 18.96 6.76
CA ILE A 101 -10.19 20.18 6.04
C ILE A 101 -10.84 21.18 7.00
N ASP A 102 -11.69 20.70 7.91
CA ASP A 102 -12.46 21.52 8.84
C ASP A 102 -11.69 21.79 10.15
N LYS A 103 -10.55 22.50 10.04
CA LYS A 103 -9.63 22.84 11.15
C LYS A 103 -10.26 23.63 12.31
N LYS A 104 -11.55 24.01 12.23
CA LYS A 104 -12.25 24.81 13.23
C LYS A 104 -12.65 24.02 14.49
N GLU A 105 -12.81 22.69 14.41
CA GLU A 105 -13.10 21.87 15.58
C GLU A 105 -11.93 20.94 15.93
N ARG A 106 -11.04 21.38 16.83
CA ARG A 106 -9.94 20.56 17.40
C ARG A 106 -10.43 19.45 18.35
N LYS A 107 -11.57 18.81 18.07
CA LYS A 107 -12.02 17.65 18.83
C LYS A 107 -11.33 16.40 18.27
N HIS A 108 -10.73 15.60 19.15
CA HIS A 108 -10.25 14.26 18.76
C HIS A 108 -11.42 13.49 18.16
N PHE A 109 -11.36 13.22 16.85
CA PHE A 109 -12.36 12.42 16.16
C PHE A 109 -12.50 11.04 16.84
N ARG A 110 -13.67 10.77 17.39
CA ARG A 110 -14.09 9.46 17.87
C ARG A 110 -15.19 8.96 16.95
N THR A 111 -14.97 7.82 16.29
CA THR A 111 -16.01 7.18 15.49
C THR A 111 -17.14 6.69 16.39
N ASN A 112 -18.25 7.41 16.40
CA ASN A 112 -19.55 6.86 16.75
C ASN A 112 -20.19 6.43 15.41
N LEU A 113 -19.99 5.17 15.02
CA LEU A 113 -20.84 4.53 14.02
C LEU A 113 -22.06 4.00 14.77
N ASP A 114 -23.25 4.19 14.21
CA ASP A 114 -24.49 3.72 14.83
C ASP A 114 -24.47 2.20 14.99
N SER A 115 -25.18 1.71 16.02
CA SER A 115 -25.29 0.28 16.31
C SER A 115 -25.79 -0.49 15.08
N GLY A 116 -25.05 -1.53 14.67
CA GLY A 116 -25.33 -2.31 13.46
C GLY A 116 -24.44 -1.97 12.25
N GLN A 117 -23.74 -0.82 12.27
CA GLN A 117 -22.81 -0.42 11.21
C GLN A 117 -21.33 -0.50 11.63
N GLN A 118 -21.03 -1.29 12.65
CA GLN A 118 -19.68 -1.34 13.23
C GLN A 118 -19.07 -2.72 13.12
N GLU A 119 -17.95 -2.80 12.39
CA GLU A 119 -17.14 -4.00 12.30
C GLU A 119 -16.37 -4.25 13.61
N VAL A 120 -16.22 -5.51 13.97
CA VAL A 120 -15.63 -5.94 15.24
C VAL A 120 -14.68 -7.11 15.01
N LEU A 121 -13.51 -7.01 15.64
CA LEU A 121 -12.48 -8.05 15.68
C LEU A 121 -12.37 -8.60 17.10
N ILE A 122 -12.32 -9.92 17.23
CA ILE A 122 -12.02 -10.61 18.49
C ILE A 122 -10.52 -10.80 18.60
N LEU A 123 -9.97 -10.44 19.76
CA LEU A 123 -8.60 -10.73 20.12
C LEU A 123 -8.60 -11.72 21.28
N ARG A 124 -7.97 -12.88 21.09
CA ARG A 124 -7.84 -13.93 22.10
C ARG A 124 -6.38 -14.12 22.47
N PRO A 125 -5.90 -13.54 23.59
CA PRO A 125 -4.57 -13.83 24.12
C PRO A 125 -4.48 -15.32 24.47
N LYS A 126 -3.53 -16.04 23.87
CA LYS A 126 -3.33 -17.48 24.17
C LYS A 126 -2.26 -17.65 25.24
N ASN A 127 -1.16 -16.92 25.10
CA ASN A 127 -0.02 -16.92 26.01
C ASN A 127 0.75 -15.60 25.86
N SER A 128 1.91 -15.47 26.51
CA SER A 128 2.74 -14.26 26.47
C SER A 128 3.22 -13.87 25.06
N CYS A 129 3.28 -14.82 24.13
CA CYS A 129 3.88 -14.62 22.81
C CYS A 129 2.87 -14.71 21.66
N GLN A 130 1.60 -15.01 21.93
CA GLN A 130 0.63 -15.32 20.89
C GLN A 130 -0.76 -14.78 21.18
N ILE A 131 -1.35 -14.14 20.17
CA ILE A 131 -2.72 -13.64 20.17
C ILE A 131 -3.41 -14.16 18.91
N GLU A 132 -4.61 -14.71 19.04
CA GLU A 132 -5.43 -15.10 17.90
C GLU A 132 -6.44 -14.01 17.54
N PHE A 133 -6.55 -13.73 16.25
CA PHE A 133 -7.52 -12.79 15.69
C PHE A 133 -8.63 -13.57 14.99
N GLU A 134 -9.86 -13.16 15.26
CA GLU A 134 -11.05 -13.67 14.58
C GLU A 134 -12.01 -12.53 14.26
N VAL A 135 -12.65 -12.60 13.10
CA VAL A 135 -13.66 -11.63 12.69
C VAL A 135 -14.96 -11.93 13.44
N PHE A 136 -15.50 -10.96 14.17
CA PHE A 136 -16.81 -11.09 14.82
C PHE A 136 -17.93 -10.52 13.96
N ILE A 137 -17.78 -9.25 13.56
CA ILE A 137 -18.75 -8.54 12.72
C ILE A 137 -17.97 -7.95 11.56
N ARG A 138 -18.44 -8.24 10.35
CA ARG A 138 -17.92 -7.70 9.09
C ARG A 138 -19.10 -7.20 8.27
N ILE A 139 -18.92 -6.06 7.63
CA ILE A 139 -19.93 -5.47 6.77
C ILE A 139 -19.56 -5.79 5.33
N GLU A 140 -20.50 -6.39 4.61
CA GLU A 140 -20.35 -6.65 3.19
C GLU A 140 -21.49 -6.01 2.41
N ASN A 141 -21.14 -5.35 1.32
CA ASN A 141 -22.07 -4.83 0.32
C ASN A 141 -21.49 -5.00 -1.09
N GLU A 142 -22.29 -4.68 -2.10
CA GLU A 142 -21.93 -4.76 -3.53
C GLU A 142 -20.67 -3.95 -3.90
N TRP A 143 -20.30 -2.95 -3.09
CA TRP A 143 -19.13 -2.10 -3.31
C TRP A 143 -17.82 -2.68 -2.74
N ASN A 144 -17.87 -3.77 -1.96
CA ASN A 144 -16.69 -4.39 -1.36
C ASN A 144 -15.59 -4.67 -2.39
N THR A 145 -15.94 -5.28 -3.53
CA THR A 145 -14.99 -5.61 -4.60
C THR A 145 -14.35 -4.35 -5.19
N LEU A 146 -15.15 -3.30 -5.42
CA LEU A 146 -14.65 -2.02 -5.90
C LEU A 146 -13.66 -1.41 -4.89
N PHE A 147 -14.06 -1.30 -3.62
CA PHE A 147 -13.21 -0.68 -2.60
C PHE A 147 -11.92 -1.47 -2.34
N GLN A 148 -11.98 -2.80 -2.40
CA GLN A 148 -10.76 -3.62 -2.31
C GLN A 148 -9.83 -3.32 -3.47
N ARG A 149 -10.35 -3.21 -4.70
CA ARG A 149 -9.55 -2.84 -5.87
C ARG A 149 -8.94 -1.45 -5.72
N LEU A 150 -9.72 -0.45 -5.28
CA LEU A 150 -9.22 0.91 -5.02
C LEU A 150 -8.12 0.93 -3.95
N ALA A 151 -8.26 0.12 -2.89
CA ALA A 151 -7.23 -0.02 -1.86
C ALA A 151 -5.96 -0.71 -2.39
N GLU A 152 -6.10 -1.74 -3.23
CA GLU A 152 -4.98 -2.46 -3.85
C GLU A 152 -4.24 -1.62 -4.91
N GLU A 153 -4.95 -0.72 -5.58
CA GLU A 153 -4.40 0.26 -6.50
C GLU A 153 -3.84 1.52 -5.80
N ASN A 154 -3.86 1.55 -4.45
CA ASN A 154 -3.41 2.67 -3.62
C ASN A 154 -4.12 4.01 -3.94
N VAL A 155 -5.36 3.95 -4.41
CA VAL A 155 -6.18 5.12 -4.76
C VAL A 155 -6.37 6.02 -3.54
N PHE A 156 -6.64 5.43 -2.37
CA PHE A 156 -6.80 6.18 -1.14
C PHE A 156 -5.50 6.84 -0.65
N GLY A 157 -4.32 6.31 -0.99
CA GLY A 157 -3.06 7.02 -0.76
C GLY A 157 -2.98 8.27 -1.62
N TRP A 158 -3.32 8.17 -2.91
CA TRP A 158 -3.38 9.31 -3.83
C TRP A 158 -4.33 10.42 -3.37
N ILE A 159 -5.59 10.08 -3.05
CA ILE A 159 -6.60 11.10 -2.73
C ILE A 159 -6.27 11.80 -1.40
N PHE A 160 -5.60 11.12 -0.47
CA PHE A 160 -5.54 11.53 0.94
C PHE A 160 -4.14 11.91 1.45
N ASP A 161 -3.04 11.54 0.78
CA ASP A 161 -1.70 12.03 1.15
C ASP A 161 -1.46 13.45 0.63
N LYS A 162 -1.76 14.42 1.49
CA LYS A 162 -1.52 15.86 1.23
C LYS A 162 -0.05 16.26 1.28
N GLU A 163 0.80 15.51 1.99
CA GLU A 163 2.17 15.92 2.32
C GLU A 163 3.26 15.27 1.45
N ASP A 164 3.01 14.12 0.82
CA ASP A 164 4.04 13.43 0.05
C ASP A 164 3.89 13.69 -1.45
N LYS A 165 4.02 14.97 -1.86
CA LYS A 165 4.05 15.38 -3.27
C LYS A 165 5.45 15.32 -3.89
N GLN A 166 6.41 14.68 -3.22
CA GLN A 166 7.82 14.73 -3.63
C GLN A 166 8.08 13.95 -4.93
N TYR A 167 7.28 12.92 -5.21
CA TYR A 167 7.52 12.00 -6.32
C TYR A 167 6.55 12.21 -7.49
N LEU A 168 7.12 12.38 -8.68
CA LEU A 168 6.40 12.43 -9.97
C LEU A 168 5.67 11.11 -10.27
N VAL A 169 6.36 10.00 -10.00
CA VAL A 169 5.85 8.64 -10.17
C VAL A 169 5.11 8.25 -8.90
N GLN A 170 3.89 7.74 -9.05
CA GLN A 170 3.08 7.22 -7.94
C GLN A 170 3.42 5.77 -7.62
N ARG A 171 3.67 4.97 -8.66
CA ARG A 171 3.94 3.54 -8.55
C ARG A 171 4.68 3.06 -9.78
N SER A 172 5.68 2.22 -9.59
CA SER A 172 6.38 1.51 -10.66
C SER A 172 6.08 0.01 -10.59
N THR A 173 5.85 -0.61 -11.74
CA THR A 173 5.80 -2.07 -11.79
C THR A 173 7.20 -2.67 -11.99
N ASN A 174 7.37 -3.91 -11.56
CA ASN A 174 8.43 -4.75 -12.10
C ASN A 174 8.18 -5.04 -13.60
N TRP A 175 9.13 -5.69 -14.26
CA TRP A 175 8.89 -6.34 -15.55
C TRP A 175 7.86 -7.46 -15.40
N ILE A 176 6.84 -7.43 -16.24
CA ILE A 176 5.69 -8.33 -16.25
C ILE A 176 5.66 -9.06 -17.60
N LYS A 177 5.32 -10.35 -17.58
CA LYS A 177 5.17 -11.14 -18.81
C LYS A 177 3.95 -10.68 -19.60
N VAL A 178 4.07 -10.60 -20.92
CA VAL A 178 2.98 -10.16 -21.83
C VAL A 178 1.66 -10.92 -21.61
N LYS A 179 1.70 -12.19 -21.23
CA LYS A 179 0.52 -13.01 -20.90
C LYS A 179 -0.35 -12.43 -19.77
N GLU A 180 0.22 -11.58 -18.92
CA GLU A 180 -0.50 -10.96 -17.81
C GLU A 180 -1.06 -9.58 -18.15
N PHE A 181 -0.82 -9.08 -19.37
CA PHE A 181 -1.18 -7.73 -19.80
C PHE A 181 -2.66 -7.39 -19.57
N ALA A 182 -3.57 -8.35 -19.76
CA ALA A 182 -5.01 -8.14 -19.54
C ALA A 182 -5.34 -7.61 -18.13
N LYS A 183 -4.59 -8.04 -17.10
CA LYS A 183 -4.77 -7.59 -15.70
C LYS A 183 -4.35 -6.14 -15.49
N HIS A 184 -3.52 -5.59 -16.39
CA HIS A 184 -2.91 -4.27 -16.30
C HIS A 184 -3.48 -3.28 -17.34
N ALA A 185 -4.35 -3.74 -18.24
CA ALA A 185 -4.88 -2.95 -19.35
C ALA A 185 -5.59 -1.65 -18.91
N ASN A 186 -6.10 -1.59 -17.68
CA ASN A 186 -6.80 -0.42 -17.15
C ASN A 186 -5.87 0.62 -16.50
N ALA A 187 -4.55 0.42 -16.51
CA ALA A 187 -3.62 1.41 -15.96
C ALA A 187 -3.72 2.75 -16.71
N LEU A 188 -3.86 3.83 -15.93
CA LEU A 188 -4.06 5.19 -16.44
C LEU A 188 -2.84 6.07 -16.22
N ASN A 189 -2.68 7.09 -17.08
CA ASN A 189 -1.65 8.12 -16.97
C ASN A 189 -0.24 7.54 -16.76
N VAL A 190 0.18 6.66 -17.68
CA VAL A 190 1.42 5.88 -17.52
C VAL A 190 2.51 6.28 -18.50
N ILE A 191 3.77 6.13 -18.05
CA ILE A 191 4.91 5.88 -18.93
C ILE A 191 5.15 4.38 -18.95
N TYR A 192 5.03 3.75 -20.13
CA TYR A 192 5.17 2.32 -20.29
C TYR A 192 6.42 1.96 -21.11
N TYR A 193 6.87 0.74 -20.89
CA TYR A 193 8.04 0.15 -21.50
C TYR A 193 7.65 -1.21 -22.06
N LEU A 194 7.99 -1.46 -23.32
CA LEU A 194 7.86 -2.77 -23.95
C LEU A 194 9.27 -3.28 -24.24
N ALA A 195 9.53 -4.53 -23.89
CA ALA A 195 10.80 -5.18 -24.18
C ALA A 195 10.56 -6.45 -25.00
N ASN A 196 11.38 -6.60 -26.03
CA ASN A 196 11.59 -7.87 -26.72
C ASN A 196 12.98 -8.37 -26.30
N THR A 197 13.01 -9.35 -25.41
CA THR A 197 14.25 -9.85 -24.82
C THR A 197 15.10 -10.65 -25.80
N ARG A 198 14.48 -11.30 -26.80
CA ARG A 198 15.17 -12.06 -27.85
C ARG A 198 15.96 -11.15 -28.76
N ASP A 199 15.30 -10.11 -29.28
CA ASP A 199 15.89 -9.16 -30.22
C ASP A 199 16.59 -7.98 -29.50
N LYS A 200 16.56 -8.00 -28.16
CA LYS A 200 17.14 -6.97 -27.27
C LYS A 200 16.63 -5.56 -27.57
N LEU A 201 15.33 -5.43 -27.85
CA LEU A 201 14.68 -4.16 -28.17
C LEU A 201 13.96 -3.60 -26.96
N LEU A 202 14.00 -2.29 -26.80
CA LEU A 202 13.26 -1.54 -25.78
C LEU A 202 12.48 -0.41 -26.46
N TYR A 203 11.20 -0.30 -26.13
CA TYR A 203 10.32 0.79 -26.53
C TYR A 203 9.79 1.49 -25.28
N ILE A 204 9.75 2.82 -25.31
CA ILE A 204 9.24 3.64 -24.22
C ILE A 204 8.17 4.56 -24.81
N GLY A 205 7.03 4.68 -24.15
CA GLY A 205 5.99 5.60 -24.56
C GLY A 205 5.02 5.98 -23.44
N LYS A 206 4.07 6.87 -23.72
CA LYS A 206 3.01 7.27 -22.79
C LYS A 206 1.64 6.78 -23.19
N ALA A 207 0.78 6.57 -22.20
CA ALA A 207 -0.63 6.27 -22.41
C ALA A 207 -1.51 6.92 -21.34
N GLU A 208 -2.60 7.57 -21.76
CA GLU A 208 -3.68 7.93 -20.84
C GLU A 208 -4.38 6.68 -20.31
N ASN A 209 -4.52 5.65 -21.14
CA ASN A 209 -4.96 4.31 -20.79
C ASN A 209 -4.12 3.28 -21.54
N LEU A 210 -3.44 2.40 -20.79
CA LEU A 210 -2.47 1.45 -21.34
C LEU A 210 -3.11 0.48 -22.33
N GLY A 211 -4.26 -0.10 -22.00
CA GLY A 211 -4.95 -1.10 -22.81
C GLY A 211 -5.60 -0.54 -24.06
N LYS A 212 -5.93 0.76 -24.10
CA LYS A 212 -6.33 1.45 -25.34
C LYS A 212 -5.12 1.69 -26.26
N ARG A 213 -3.95 1.99 -25.67
CA ARG A 213 -2.74 2.36 -26.42
C ARG A 213 -1.92 1.18 -26.94
N VAL A 214 -1.82 0.10 -26.16
CA VAL A 214 -0.97 -1.06 -26.43
C VAL A 214 -1.83 -2.32 -26.54
N LYS A 215 -1.57 -3.13 -27.56
CA LYS A 215 -2.26 -4.41 -27.80
C LYS A 215 -1.23 -5.52 -27.99
N PRO A 216 -1.14 -6.49 -27.05
CA PRO A 216 -0.30 -7.68 -27.21
C PRO A 216 -0.55 -8.41 -28.52
N GLY A 217 0.53 -8.97 -29.10
CA GLY A 217 0.46 -9.71 -30.36
C GLY A 217 0.25 -8.82 -31.60
N ARG A 218 0.38 -7.50 -31.47
CA ARG A 218 0.36 -6.56 -32.60
C ARG A 218 1.60 -5.71 -32.60
N ARG A 219 2.07 -5.35 -33.80
CA ARG A 219 3.14 -4.37 -33.98
C ARG A 219 2.73 -3.05 -33.32
N HIS A 220 3.62 -2.49 -32.51
CA HIS A 220 3.40 -1.23 -31.81
C HIS A 220 4.43 -0.20 -32.25
N GLN A 221 4.07 0.60 -33.27
CA GLN A 221 4.99 1.53 -33.93
C GLN A 221 6.26 0.82 -34.43
N ASN A 222 7.41 1.13 -33.83
CA ASN A 222 8.71 0.55 -34.17
C ASN A 222 9.04 -0.72 -33.35
N MET A 223 8.16 -1.13 -32.43
CA MET A 223 8.29 -2.39 -31.70
C MET A 223 7.55 -3.52 -32.46
N PRO A 224 8.23 -4.61 -32.82
CA PRO A 224 7.60 -5.79 -33.44
C PRO A 224 6.54 -6.44 -32.52
N GLU A 225 5.63 -7.25 -33.06
CA GLU A 225 4.53 -7.88 -32.33
C GLU A 225 4.93 -8.89 -31.23
N ASN A 226 6.15 -9.41 -31.28
CA ASN A 226 6.66 -10.48 -30.43
C ASN A 226 7.37 -9.99 -29.15
N TRP A 227 7.10 -8.76 -28.71
CA TRP A 227 7.57 -8.30 -27.39
C TRP A 227 6.99 -9.17 -26.27
N ASP A 228 7.82 -9.54 -25.31
CA ASP A 228 7.53 -10.59 -24.32
C ASP A 228 7.40 -10.06 -22.90
N LEU A 229 7.95 -8.86 -22.64
CA LEU A 229 7.88 -8.18 -21.35
C LEU A 229 7.36 -6.75 -21.48
N PHE A 230 6.69 -6.29 -20.43
CA PHE A 230 6.33 -4.89 -20.28
C PHE A 230 6.49 -4.45 -18.82
N LYS A 231 6.67 -3.15 -18.61
CA LYS A 231 6.50 -2.51 -17.30
C LYS A 231 5.88 -1.13 -17.51
N TYR A 232 5.42 -0.51 -16.44
CA TYR A 232 4.94 0.86 -16.50
C TYR A 232 5.09 1.58 -15.16
N ASP A 233 5.21 2.89 -15.26
CA ASP A 233 5.24 3.84 -14.16
C ASP A 233 3.95 4.65 -14.22
N ILE A 234 3.13 4.61 -13.16
CA ILE A 234 1.93 5.43 -13.02
C ILE A 234 2.37 6.83 -12.61
N ILE A 235 2.10 7.82 -13.45
CA ILE A 235 2.38 9.22 -13.16
C ILE A 235 1.21 9.79 -12.38
N ARG A 236 1.50 10.63 -11.38
CA ARG A 236 0.41 11.24 -10.60
C ARG A 236 -0.50 12.08 -11.50
N PRO A 237 -1.83 12.06 -11.28
CA PRO A 237 -2.79 12.76 -12.14
C PRO A 237 -2.52 14.26 -12.29
N GLU A 238 -1.95 14.92 -11.27
CA GLU A 238 -1.65 16.35 -11.29
C GLU A 238 -0.57 16.71 -12.32
N PHE A 239 0.24 15.73 -12.74
CA PHE A 239 1.27 15.87 -13.78
C PHE A 239 0.83 15.34 -15.15
N SER A 240 -0.44 14.99 -15.32
CA SER A 240 -0.97 14.50 -16.60
C SER A 240 -0.74 15.47 -17.77
N ASN A 241 -0.81 16.78 -17.51
CA ASN A 241 -0.55 17.84 -18.50
C ASN A 241 0.90 17.84 -19.03
N ILE A 242 1.86 17.34 -18.26
CA ILE A 242 3.28 17.25 -18.64
C ILE A 242 3.71 15.84 -19.03
N LEU A 243 2.78 14.87 -19.14
CA LEU A 243 3.08 13.46 -19.45
C LEU A 243 3.94 13.30 -20.72
N LYS A 244 3.70 14.13 -21.75
CA LYS A 244 4.54 14.16 -22.96
C LYS A 244 5.99 14.55 -22.68
N ARG A 245 6.21 15.53 -21.79
CA ARG A 245 7.56 15.99 -21.43
C ARG A 245 8.29 14.92 -20.60
N ILE A 246 7.56 14.19 -19.78
CA ILE A 246 8.09 13.06 -19.00
C ILE A 246 8.49 11.91 -19.92
N GLU A 247 7.64 11.54 -20.89
CA GLU A 247 7.93 10.54 -21.92
C GLU A 247 9.21 10.90 -22.68
N ASP A 248 9.29 12.13 -23.17
CA ASP A 248 10.41 12.65 -23.94
C ASP A 248 11.72 12.70 -23.13
N HIS A 249 11.65 13.14 -21.86
CA HIS A 249 12.79 13.05 -20.94
C HIS A 249 13.23 11.58 -20.74
N THR A 250 12.30 10.67 -20.51
CA THR A 250 12.59 9.25 -20.28
C THR A 250 13.24 8.62 -21.51
N ILE A 251 12.70 8.87 -22.71
CA ILE A 251 13.26 8.38 -23.98
C ILE A 251 14.70 8.91 -24.14
N ARG A 252 14.95 10.21 -23.93
CA ARG A 252 16.30 10.77 -24.04
C ARG A 252 17.28 10.17 -23.04
N SER A 253 16.86 9.97 -21.79
CA SER A 253 17.70 9.37 -20.75
C SER A 253 18.11 7.94 -21.07
N PHE A 254 17.25 7.17 -21.76
CA PHE A 254 17.62 5.84 -22.25
C PHE A 254 18.42 5.90 -23.55
N ALA A 255 18.10 6.82 -24.46
CA ALA A 255 18.84 7.00 -25.71
C ALA A 255 20.29 7.47 -25.48
N SER A 256 20.56 8.20 -24.39
CA SER A 256 21.91 8.62 -24.02
C SER A 256 22.79 7.48 -23.50
N VAL A 257 22.20 6.34 -23.15
CA VAL A 257 22.95 5.19 -22.59
C VAL A 257 22.84 3.93 -23.44
N LEU A 258 21.79 3.78 -24.26
CA LEU A 258 21.58 2.65 -25.16
C LEU A 258 21.82 3.03 -26.62
N LYS A 259 22.26 2.06 -27.43
CA LYS A 259 22.22 2.18 -28.90
C LYS A 259 20.79 2.48 -29.34
N ASN A 260 20.62 3.47 -30.21
CA ASN A 260 19.32 3.97 -30.63
C ASN A 260 19.28 4.24 -32.14
N ASN A 261 18.06 4.24 -32.71
CA ASN A 261 17.84 4.35 -34.16
C ASN A 261 17.89 5.79 -34.69
N LYS A 262 18.01 6.79 -33.82
CA LYS A 262 17.99 8.21 -34.21
C LYS A 262 19.37 8.87 -34.19
N GLY A 263 20.43 8.10 -33.99
CA GLY A 263 21.80 8.63 -33.91
C GLY A 263 22.02 9.58 -32.73
N TYR A 264 21.20 9.48 -31.68
CA TYR A 264 21.42 10.26 -30.46
C TYR A 264 22.71 9.77 -29.79
N PRO A 265 23.65 10.66 -29.40
CA PRO A 265 24.90 10.25 -28.77
C PRO A 265 24.64 9.36 -27.55
N SER A 266 25.22 8.16 -27.54
CA SER A 266 24.96 7.16 -26.52
C SER A 266 26.23 6.54 -25.97
N LEU A 267 26.28 6.27 -24.67
CA LEU A 267 27.36 5.52 -24.02
C LEU A 267 27.41 4.04 -24.45
N ASN A 268 26.35 3.53 -25.07
CA ASN A 268 26.21 2.15 -25.55
C ASN A 268 26.55 1.10 -24.48
N LEU A 269 25.88 1.25 -23.33
CA LEU A 269 26.09 0.43 -22.16
C LEU A 269 25.75 -1.05 -22.42
N THR A 270 26.73 -1.92 -22.23
CA THR A 270 26.53 -3.38 -22.17
C THR A 270 26.98 -3.99 -20.84
N ASN A 271 28.02 -3.44 -20.20
CA ASN A 271 28.67 -4.02 -19.01
C ASN A 271 28.87 -3.04 -17.84
N TYR A 272 27.94 -2.11 -17.61
CA TYR A 272 28.04 -1.13 -16.52
C TYR A 272 27.06 -1.46 -15.39
N LYS A 273 27.47 -1.18 -14.15
CA LYS A 273 26.63 -1.32 -12.95
C LYS A 273 26.28 0.06 -12.41
N LEU A 274 24.99 0.32 -12.19
CA LEU A 274 24.53 1.50 -11.47
C LEU A 274 24.85 1.32 -9.98
N VAL A 275 25.66 2.22 -9.42
CA VAL A 275 26.16 2.11 -8.03
C VAL A 275 25.34 2.92 -7.02
N ASN A 276 24.41 3.76 -7.47
CA ASN A 276 23.52 4.51 -6.59
C ASN A 276 22.66 3.55 -5.74
N SER A 277 22.81 3.65 -4.42
CA SER A 277 22.01 2.88 -3.44
C SER A 277 20.79 3.66 -2.92
N ASN A 278 20.81 4.99 -3.06
CA ASN A 278 19.78 5.87 -2.50
C ASN A 278 18.69 6.09 -3.54
N TRP A 279 17.74 5.16 -3.62
CA TRP A 279 16.50 5.30 -4.37
C TRP A 279 15.39 4.52 -3.67
N GLU A 280 14.17 5.02 -3.76
CA GLU A 280 13.00 4.32 -3.24
C GLU A 280 12.28 3.59 -4.37
N LYS A 281 11.90 2.35 -4.09
CA LYS A 281 11.02 1.60 -4.98
C LYS A 281 9.58 2.05 -4.75
N LEU A 282 9.08 2.84 -5.69
CA LEU A 282 7.70 3.33 -5.72
C LEU A 282 6.74 2.30 -6.29
#